data_AF-A0A7K6NT68-F1
#
_entry.id   AF-A0A7K6NT68-F1
#
_cell.length_a   1.000
_cell.length_b   1.000
_cell.length_c   1.000
_cell.angle_alpha   90.00
_cell.angle_beta   90.00
_cell.angle_gamma   90.00
#
_symmetry.space_group_name_H-M   'P 1'
#
loop_
_entity.id
_entity.type
_entity.pdbx_description
1 polymer ?
#
loop_
_entity_poly.entity_id
_entity_poly.type
_entity_poly.pdbx_seq_one_letter_code
_entity_poly.pdbx_strand_id
1 'polypeptide(L)'
;FPQVLCWFSSQVATVTEYGAFIKIPGCRKQGLVHRTHMSSCRVDKPSEIVDVGDKVWVKLIGKEMKDDKLKLSLSMKVVNQGTGKDLDPNNVSLDQDERKRRMFRDYTSQKITLEAVLNTVCKKCGCKGHFAKECFVQPGGTKYSLIPEEEEEEEVAAAGCERDKKTSLAEDSSKKRKK
;
A
#
# COMPACT_ATOMS: atom_id res chain seq x y z
N PHE A 1 1.97 -30.13 -18.15
CA PHE A 1 1.83 -28.86 -17.41
C PHE A 1 1.39 -29.17 -15.99
N PRO A 2 1.99 -28.55 -14.95
CA PRO A 2 1.57 -28.77 -13.57
C PRO A 2 0.10 -28.36 -13.37
N GLN A 3 -0.60 -29.13 -12.54
CA GLN A 3 -1.95 -28.84 -12.11
C GLN A 3 -1.94 -27.71 -11.08
N VAL A 4 -3.06 -26.98 -10.98
CA VAL A 4 -3.28 -26.04 -9.87
C VAL A 4 -3.19 -26.79 -8.54
N LEU A 5 -2.68 -26.11 -7.50
CA LEU A 5 -2.46 -26.62 -6.15
C LEU A 5 -1.36 -27.67 -5.99
N CYS A 6 -0.68 -28.07 -7.06
CA CYS A 6 0.49 -28.94 -6.97
C CYS A 6 1.69 -28.16 -6.39
N TRP A 7 2.48 -28.81 -5.52
CA TRP A 7 3.74 -28.28 -5.00
C TRP A 7 4.94 -29.07 -5.50
N PHE A 8 6.05 -28.38 -5.72
CA PHE A 8 7.29 -28.97 -6.24
C PHE A 8 8.52 -28.17 -5.83
N SER A 9 9.69 -28.82 -5.84
CA SER A 9 10.99 -28.18 -5.64
C SER A 9 11.50 -27.62 -6.98
N SER A 10 11.97 -26.39 -6.98
CA SER A 10 12.46 -25.70 -8.18
C SER A 10 13.53 -24.67 -7.86
N GLN A 11 14.21 -24.20 -8.89
CA GLN A 11 15.31 -23.24 -8.75
C GLN A 11 14.86 -21.81 -9.06
N VAL A 12 15.32 -20.85 -8.27
CA VAL A 12 15.15 -19.42 -8.54
C VAL A 12 15.96 -19.03 -9.79
N ALA A 13 15.30 -18.41 -10.76
CA ALA A 13 15.90 -17.93 -12.00
C ALA A 13 16.45 -16.51 -11.87
N THR A 14 15.61 -15.61 -11.35
CA THR A 14 15.90 -14.19 -11.19
C THR A 14 15.08 -13.64 -10.04
N VAL A 15 15.62 -12.64 -9.36
CA VAL A 15 14.96 -11.92 -8.26
C VAL A 15 14.76 -10.48 -8.69
N THR A 16 13.60 -9.91 -8.38
CA THR A 16 13.19 -8.54 -8.71
C THR A 16 12.52 -7.91 -7.50
N GLU A 17 12.39 -6.58 -7.45
CA GLU A 17 11.81 -5.88 -6.28
C GLU A 17 10.36 -6.29 -5.95
N TYR A 18 9.59 -6.73 -6.93
CA TYR A 18 8.21 -7.19 -6.72
C TYR A 18 8.10 -8.67 -6.37
N GLY A 19 9.16 -9.46 -6.57
CA GLY A 19 9.11 -10.90 -6.39
C GLY A 19 10.24 -11.70 -7.05
N ALA A 20 10.10 -13.02 -7.04
CA ALA A 20 11.09 -13.95 -7.58
C ALA A 20 10.50 -14.80 -8.71
N PHE A 21 11.28 -15.00 -9.77
CA PHE A 21 10.95 -15.90 -10.87
C PHE A 21 11.56 -17.27 -10.63
N ILE A 22 10.74 -18.29 -10.77
CA ILE A 22 11.12 -19.67 -10.47
C ILE A 22 10.94 -20.53 -11.71
N LYS A 23 11.94 -21.36 -11.99
CA LYS A 23 11.92 -22.29 -13.13
C LYS A 23 11.03 -23.47 -12.79
N ILE A 24 9.93 -23.60 -13.51
CA ILE A 24 9.00 -24.72 -13.32
C ILE A 24 9.47 -25.90 -14.17
N PRO A 25 9.69 -27.09 -13.58
CA PRO A 25 10.09 -28.27 -14.34
C PRO A 25 9.00 -28.62 -15.38
N GLY A 26 9.42 -28.86 -16.62
CA GLY A 26 8.51 -29.20 -17.72
C GLY A 26 7.70 -28.04 -18.29
N CYS A 27 8.00 -26.79 -17.92
CA CYS A 27 7.40 -25.60 -18.53
C CYS A 27 8.47 -24.72 -19.18
N ARG A 28 8.18 -24.19 -20.38
CA ARG A 28 9.03 -23.19 -21.04
C ARG A 28 8.98 -21.82 -20.38
N LYS A 29 7.88 -21.51 -19.69
CA LYS A 29 7.69 -20.23 -18.99
C LYS A 29 8.02 -20.36 -17.51
N GLN A 30 8.53 -19.28 -16.95
CA GLN A 30 8.82 -19.15 -15.53
C GLN A 30 7.55 -18.78 -14.76
N GLY A 31 7.45 -19.23 -13.51
CA GLY A 31 6.40 -18.77 -12.60
C GLY A 31 6.87 -17.60 -11.77
N LEU A 32 5.95 -16.74 -11.39
CA LEU A 32 6.21 -15.58 -10.54
C LEU A 32 5.70 -15.83 -9.13
N VAL A 33 6.56 -15.62 -8.14
CA VAL A 33 6.18 -15.47 -6.73
C VAL A 33 6.20 -13.99 -6.40
N HIS A 34 5.03 -13.41 -6.10
CA HIS A 34 4.94 -12.03 -5.62
C HIS A 34 5.47 -11.91 -4.18
N ARG A 35 5.99 -10.75 -3.77
CA ARG A 35 6.53 -10.51 -2.40
C ARG A 35 5.60 -10.97 -1.26
N THR A 36 4.29 -10.75 -1.41
CA THR A 36 3.25 -11.16 -0.43
C THR A 36 3.05 -12.67 -0.34
N HIS A 37 3.56 -13.42 -1.32
CA HIS A 37 3.48 -14.87 -1.40
C HIS A 37 4.81 -15.57 -1.09
N MET A 38 5.87 -14.81 -0.81
CA MET A 38 7.19 -15.33 -0.41
C MET A 38 7.22 -15.74 1.06
N SER A 39 6.65 -14.92 1.95
CA SER A 39 6.60 -15.18 3.39
C SER A 39 5.23 -14.80 3.97
N SER A 40 4.93 -15.32 5.16
CA SER A 40 3.77 -14.88 5.97
C SER A 40 4.03 -13.51 6.60
N CYS A 41 5.31 -13.16 6.82
CA CYS A 41 5.71 -11.85 7.34
C CYS A 41 5.83 -10.81 6.22
N ARG A 42 5.77 -9.53 6.59
CA ARG A 42 6.00 -8.43 5.65
C ARG A 42 7.44 -8.48 5.16
N VAL A 43 7.61 -8.44 3.84
CA VAL A 43 8.90 -8.46 3.15
C VAL A 43 9.09 -7.12 2.47
N ASP A 44 10.13 -6.38 2.86
CA ASP A 44 10.51 -5.13 2.20
C ASP A 44 11.33 -5.41 0.94
N LYS A 45 12.39 -6.22 1.06
CA LYS A 45 13.26 -6.59 -0.06
C LYS A 45 13.25 -8.10 -0.28
N PRO A 46 12.78 -8.60 -1.44
CA PRO A 46 12.78 -10.03 -1.74
C PRO A 46 14.19 -10.60 -1.93
N SER A 47 15.17 -9.76 -2.27
CA SER A 47 16.59 -10.13 -2.39
C SER A 47 17.25 -10.56 -1.09
N GLU A 48 16.65 -10.29 0.07
CA GLU A 48 17.19 -10.73 1.37
C GLU A 48 16.72 -12.14 1.76
N ILE A 49 15.74 -12.70 1.04
CA ILE A 49 15.10 -13.97 1.38
C ILE A 49 15.57 -15.10 0.46
N VAL A 50 15.77 -14.79 -0.83
CA VAL A 50 16.15 -15.77 -1.84
C VAL A 50 17.21 -15.18 -2.75
N ASP A 51 18.17 -16.02 -3.10
CA ASP A 51 19.20 -15.72 -4.07
C ASP A 51 18.95 -16.43 -5.41
N VAL A 52 19.58 -15.92 -6.46
CA VAL A 52 19.53 -16.56 -7.78
C VAL A 52 20.24 -17.91 -7.70
N GLY A 53 19.52 -18.98 -8.04
CA GLY A 53 20.06 -20.33 -7.99
C GLY A 53 19.61 -21.15 -6.79
N ASP A 54 18.88 -20.57 -5.84
CA ASP A 54 18.38 -21.31 -4.67
C ASP A 54 17.31 -22.33 -5.03
N LYS A 55 17.33 -23.47 -4.32
CA LYS A 55 16.29 -24.50 -4.42
C LYS A 55 15.21 -24.24 -3.38
N VAL A 56 13.99 -24.00 -3.86
CA VAL A 56 12.83 -23.68 -3.02
C VAL A 56 11.63 -24.54 -3.38
N TRP A 57 10.81 -24.81 -2.37
CA TRP A 57 9.53 -25.48 -2.51
C TRP A 57 8.42 -24.45 -2.75
N VAL A 58 7.65 -24.66 -3.82
CA VAL A 58 6.56 -23.76 -4.19
C VAL A 58 5.30 -24.51 -4.55
N LYS A 59 4.16 -23.92 -4.25
CA LYS A 59 2.84 -24.37 -4.66
C LYS A 59 2.30 -23.48 -5.76
N LEU A 60 1.69 -24.08 -6.77
CA LEU A 60 1.03 -23.38 -7.86
C LEU A 60 -0.37 -22.95 -7.43
N ILE A 61 -0.60 -21.64 -7.31
CA ILE A 61 -1.90 -21.11 -6.86
C ILE A 61 -2.83 -20.90 -8.05
N GLY A 62 -2.31 -20.25 -9.09
CA GLY A 62 -3.12 -19.75 -10.19
C GLY A 62 -2.41 -19.95 -11.52
N LYS A 63 -3.20 -20.34 -12.52
CA LYS A 63 -2.76 -20.49 -13.90
C LYS A 63 -3.75 -19.72 -14.77
N GLU A 64 -3.28 -18.66 -15.39
CA GLU A 64 -4.05 -17.89 -16.36
C GLU A 64 -3.40 -18.04 -17.73
N MET A 65 -4.20 -18.37 -18.75
CA MET A 65 -3.76 -18.43 -20.13
C MET A 65 -4.63 -17.46 -20.93
N LYS A 66 -4.04 -16.34 -21.36
CA LYS A 66 -4.73 -15.32 -22.15
C LYS A 66 -3.86 -14.96 -23.36
N ASP A 67 -4.42 -15.01 -24.57
CA ASP A 67 -3.77 -14.57 -25.82
C ASP A 67 -2.31 -15.07 -25.94
N ASP A 68 -2.09 -16.39 -25.81
CA ASP A 68 -0.77 -17.08 -25.79
C ASP A 68 0.16 -16.73 -24.60
N LYS A 69 -0.18 -15.74 -23.80
CA LYS A 69 0.51 -15.36 -22.57
C LYS A 69 0.00 -16.20 -21.39
N LEU A 70 0.65 -17.35 -21.18
CA LEU A 70 0.59 -18.08 -19.92
C LEU A 70 1.25 -17.29 -18.77
N LYS A 71 0.47 -16.96 -17.74
CA LYS A 71 0.90 -16.40 -16.45
C LYS A 71 0.73 -17.46 -15.36
N LEU A 72 1.77 -17.64 -14.55
CA LEU A 72 1.80 -18.65 -13.49
C LEU A 72 2.10 -17.96 -12.16
N SER A 73 1.15 -18.04 -11.23
CA SER A 73 1.26 -17.48 -9.89
C SER A 73 1.62 -18.57 -8.90
N LEU A 74 2.78 -18.42 -8.28
CA LEU A 74 3.36 -19.37 -7.33
C LEU A 74 3.37 -18.77 -5.91
N SER A 75 3.41 -19.63 -4.90
CA SER A 75 3.64 -19.20 -3.52
C SER A 75 4.52 -20.15 -2.73
N MET A 76 5.37 -19.54 -1.90
CA MET A 76 6.29 -20.21 -0.99
C MET A 76 5.72 -20.31 0.42
N LYS A 77 4.85 -19.37 0.85
CA LYS A 77 4.30 -19.33 2.22
C LYS A 77 3.47 -20.56 2.61
N VAL A 78 2.85 -21.21 1.62
CA VAL A 78 1.95 -22.36 1.82
C VAL A 78 2.71 -23.69 1.83
N VAL A 79 4.02 -23.69 1.59
CA VAL A 79 4.83 -24.92 1.58
C VAL A 79 5.98 -24.78 2.56
N ASN A 80 6.22 -25.82 3.34
CA ASN A 80 7.37 -25.85 4.23
C ASN A 80 8.65 -26.09 3.42
N GLN A 81 9.65 -25.21 3.56
CA GLN A 81 10.91 -25.30 2.81
C GLN A 81 11.82 -26.46 3.26
N GLY A 82 11.71 -26.92 4.51
CA GLY A 82 12.51 -28.02 5.03
C GLY A 82 11.93 -29.40 4.74
N THR A 83 10.61 -29.57 4.92
CA THR A 83 9.94 -30.87 4.76
C THR A 83 9.25 -31.05 3.41
N GLY A 84 9.06 -29.98 2.63
CA GLY A 84 8.32 -30.02 1.36
C GLY A 84 6.84 -30.40 1.51
N LYS A 85 6.30 -30.31 2.73
CA LYS A 85 4.89 -30.56 3.04
C LYS A 85 4.05 -29.31 2.79
N ASP A 86 2.84 -29.52 2.27
CA ASP A 86 1.84 -28.47 2.15
C ASP A 86 1.34 -28.07 3.56
N LEU A 87 1.43 -26.78 3.86
CA LEU A 87 0.99 -26.20 5.13
C LEU A 87 -0.48 -25.75 5.08
N ASP A 88 -1.03 -25.56 3.88
CA ASP A 88 -2.40 -25.08 3.69
C ASP A 88 -3.14 -25.93 2.64
N PRO A 89 -3.52 -27.18 3.00
CA PRO A 89 -4.22 -28.08 2.09
C PRO A 89 -5.58 -27.51 1.63
N ASN A 90 -6.23 -26.72 2.49
CA ASN A 90 -7.53 -26.12 2.21
C ASN A 90 -7.44 -24.75 1.52
N ASN A 91 -6.24 -24.20 1.29
CA ASN A 91 -6.01 -22.89 0.67
C ASN A 91 -6.73 -21.73 1.39
N VAL A 92 -6.99 -21.86 2.69
CA VAL A 92 -7.73 -20.88 3.48
C VAL A 92 -6.96 -19.56 3.54
N SER A 93 -5.63 -19.63 3.64
CA SER A 93 -4.78 -18.44 3.71
C SER A 93 -4.80 -17.64 2.41
N LEU A 94 -4.97 -18.33 1.28
CA LEU A 94 -5.03 -17.69 -0.04
C LEU A 94 -6.38 -17.01 -0.28
N ASP A 95 -7.48 -17.67 0.08
CA ASP A 95 -8.82 -17.09 0.00
C ASP A 95 -8.96 -15.87 0.93
N GLN A 96 -8.45 -15.95 2.16
CA GLN A 96 -8.45 -14.81 3.08
C GLN A 96 -7.66 -13.62 2.53
N ASP A 97 -6.47 -13.86 1.96
CA ASP A 97 -5.66 -12.78 1.38
C ASP A 97 -6.30 -12.19 0.13
N GLU A 98 -6.97 -13.00 -0.68
CA GLU A 98 -7.75 -12.52 -1.82
C GLU A 98 -8.93 -11.65 -1.36
N ARG A 99 -9.68 -12.09 -0.34
CA ARG A 99 -10.77 -11.31 0.26
C ARG A 99 -10.24 -9.99 0.81
N LYS A 100 -9.15 -10.01 1.59
CA LYS A 100 -8.54 -8.79 2.13
C LYS A 100 -8.14 -7.80 1.03
N ARG A 101 -7.59 -8.28 -0.09
CA ARG A 101 -7.26 -7.42 -1.26
C ARG A 101 -8.50 -6.87 -1.95
N ARG A 102 -9.59 -7.65 -2.03
CA ARG A 102 -10.86 -7.19 -2.61
C ARG A 102 -11.63 -6.23 -1.70
N MET A 103 -11.40 -6.30 -0.39
CA MET A 103 -12.19 -5.56 0.61
C MET A 103 -11.65 -4.16 0.96
N PHE A 104 -10.68 -3.63 0.21
CA PHE A 104 -10.48 -2.17 0.19
C PHE A 104 -11.53 -1.52 -0.73
N ARG A 105 -12.81 -1.62 -0.34
CA ARG A 105 -13.85 -0.70 -0.81
C ARG A 105 -13.99 0.34 0.29
N ASP A 106 -13.45 1.53 0.03
CA ASP A 106 -13.80 2.71 0.79
C ASP A 106 -15.33 2.88 0.74
N TYR A 107 -16.05 2.37 1.74
CA TYR A 107 -17.43 2.76 1.98
C TYR A 107 -17.49 4.16 2.63
N THR A 108 -16.35 4.83 2.78
CA THR A 108 -16.18 6.12 3.43
C THR A 108 -16.39 7.33 2.52
N SER A 109 -16.75 7.15 1.25
CA SER A 109 -17.21 8.30 0.43
C SER A 109 -18.58 8.82 0.85
N GLN A 110 -19.38 8.04 1.59
CA GLN A 110 -20.53 8.59 2.32
C GLN A 110 -20.08 8.92 3.74
N LYS A 111 -19.62 10.15 3.92
CA LYS A 111 -19.49 10.80 5.21
C LYS A 111 -20.80 10.56 5.96
N ILE A 112 -20.79 9.78 7.04
CA ILE A 112 -21.95 9.67 7.94
C ILE A 112 -22.08 11.05 8.57
N THR A 113 -22.92 11.91 7.99
CA THR A 113 -23.33 13.13 8.65
C THR A 113 -24.22 12.69 9.80
N LEU A 114 -23.67 12.73 11.01
CA LEU A 114 -24.48 12.75 12.22
C LEU A 114 -25.17 14.12 12.29
N GLU A 115 -25.97 14.45 11.28
CA GLU A 115 -26.96 15.51 11.39
C GLU A 115 -28.10 14.95 12.24
N ALA A 116 -27.83 14.83 13.54
CA ALA A 116 -28.87 14.75 14.55
C ALA A 116 -29.60 16.10 14.58
N VAL A 117 -30.31 16.41 13.49
CA VAL A 117 -31.26 17.52 13.48
C VAL A 117 -32.43 17.02 14.32
N LEU A 118 -32.37 17.30 15.62
CA LEU A 118 -33.56 17.24 16.45
C LEU A 118 -34.60 18.13 15.76
N ASN A 119 -35.76 17.57 15.39
CA ASN A 119 -36.90 18.29 14.79
C ASN A 119 -37.57 19.27 15.79
N THR A 120 -36.81 19.77 16.75
CA THR A 120 -37.24 20.69 17.78
C THR A 120 -36.80 22.10 17.40
N VAL A 121 -37.75 23.03 17.43
CA VAL A 121 -37.51 24.46 17.22
C VAL A 121 -37.30 25.11 18.59
N CYS A 122 -36.17 25.80 18.76
CA CYS A 122 -35.90 26.52 20.00
C CYS A 122 -36.88 27.70 20.17
N LYS A 123 -37.59 27.76 21.31
CA LYS A 123 -38.52 28.88 21.60
C LYS A 123 -37.83 30.24 21.84
N LYS A 124 -36.52 30.27 22.13
CA LYS A 124 -35.77 31.52 22.38
C LYS A 124 -35.20 32.17 21.12
N CYS A 125 -34.65 31.37 20.20
CA CYS A 125 -33.98 31.88 19.00
C CYS A 125 -34.63 31.46 17.68
N GLY A 126 -35.63 30.57 17.70
CA GLY A 126 -36.31 30.07 16.49
C GLY A 126 -35.48 29.12 15.62
N CYS A 127 -34.21 28.85 15.94
CA CYS A 127 -33.37 27.92 15.19
C CYS A 127 -33.75 26.46 15.49
N LYS A 128 -33.69 25.61 14.46
CA LYS A 128 -33.90 24.15 14.56
C LYS A 128 -32.65 23.48 15.14
N GLY A 129 -32.82 22.37 15.86
CA GLY A 129 -31.72 21.50 16.27
C GLY A 129 -31.25 21.64 17.73
N HIS A 130 -31.90 22.45 18.58
CA HIS A 130 -31.61 22.48 20.03
C HIS A 130 -32.84 22.89 20.87
N PHE A 131 -32.81 22.53 22.17
CA PHE A 131 -33.84 22.93 23.13
C PHE A 131 -33.57 24.32 23.73
N ALA A 132 -34.62 25.01 24.19
CA ALA A 132 -34.50 26.35 24.78
C ALA A 132 -33.60 26.46 26.03
N LYS A 133 -33.28 25.33 26.65
CA LYS A 133 -32.36 25.24 27.80
C LYS A 133 -30.88 25.26 27.37
N GLU A 134 -30.59 24.88 26.13
CA GLU A 134 -29.23 24.76 25.59
C GLU A 134 -28.91 25.89 24.59
N CYS A 135 -29.77 26.92 24.55
CA CYS A 135 -29.65 28.04 23.64
C CYS A 135 -28.53 28.99 24.12
N PHE A 136 -27.44 29.08 23.35
CA PHE A 136 -26.26 29.88 23.66
C PHE A 136 -26.40 31.38 23.35
N VAL A 137 -27.57 31.83 22.88
CA VAL A 137 -27.84 33.26 22.65
C VAL A 137 -27.98 33.95 24.00
N GLN A 138 -26.95 34.69 24.40
CA GLN A 138 -27.04 35.56 25.56
C GLN A 138 -27.99 36.74 25.24
N PRO A 139 -28.97 37.06 26.11
CA PRO A 139 -29.95 38.13 25.89
C PRO A 139 -29.37 39.57 25.95
N GLY A 140 -28.05 39.74 25.83
CA GLY A 140 -27.37 41.03 25.85
C GLY A 140 -25.91 41.00 25.34
N GLY A 141 -25.55 40.02 24.51
CA GLY A 141 -24.17 39.85 24.03
C GLY A 141 -23.87 40.73 22.81
N THR A 142 -22.83 41.56 22.92
CA THR A 142 -22.30 42.43 21.87
C THR A 142 -21.99 41.65 20.59
N LYS A 143 -22.62 42.04 19.48
CA LYS A 143 -22.25 41.60 18.13
C LYS A 143 -20.91 42.25 17.77
N TYR A 144 -19.81 41.52 17.92
CA TYR A 144 -18.55 41.95 17.33
C TYR A 144 -18.64 41.75 15.82
N SER A 145 -18.70 42.86 15.08
CA SER A 145 -18.39 42.87 13.65
C SER A 145 -16.88 42.91 13.50
N LEU A 146 -16.34 42.01 12.68
CA LEU A 146 -14.93 42.04 12.27
C LEU A 146 -14.63 43.41 11.65
N ILE A 147 -13.63 44.08 12.21
CA ILE A 147 -13.11 45.36 11.71
C ILE A 147 -12.49 45.06 10.33
N PRO A 148 -12.87 45.77 9.26
CA PRO A 148 -12.20 45.63 7.97
C PRO A 148 -10.72 45.96 8.13
N GLU A 149 -9.84 45.04 7.72
CA GLU A 149 -8.44 45.36 7.48
C GLU A 149 -8.42 46.36 6.32
N GLU A 150 -8.12 47.62 6.60
CA GLU A 150 -7.81 48.61 5.58
C GLU A 150 -6.53 48.16 4.87
N GLU A 151 -6.59 48.01 3.55
CA GLU A 151 -5.43 47.85 2.68
C GLU A 151 -4.57 49.13 2.79
N GLU A 152 -3.54 49.10 3.63
CA GLU A 152 -2.36 49.95 3.48
C GLU A 152 -1.25 49.09 2.86
N GLU A 153 -1.17 49.12 1.53
CA GLU A 153 0.08 48.91 0.84
C GLU A 153 0.96 50.14 1.11
N GLU A 154 2.06 49.98 1.84
CA GLU A 154 3.32 50.63 1.46
C GLU A 154 4.53 49.85 1.98
N GLU A 155 5.45 49.61 1.05
CA GLU A 155 6.72 48.93 1.23
C GLU A 155 7.72 49.79 2.03
N VAL A 156 8.51 49.19 2.93
CA VAL A 156 9.92 49.60 3.06
C VAL A 156 10.85 48.50 3.58
N ALA A 157 12.00 48.45 2.92
CA ALA A 157 13.08 47.47 2.95
C ALA A 157 13.88 47.32 4.27
N ALA A 158 14.54 46.15 4.37
CA ALA A 158 15.99 45.94 4.57
C ALA A 158 16.41 45.07 5.78
N ALA A 159 16.97 43.88 5.49
CA ALA A 159 18.32 43.43 5.88
C ALA A 159 18.45 41.90 5.69
N GLY A 160 19.39 41.46 4.83
CA GLY A 160 19.62 40.05 4.50
C GLY A 160 20.67 39.34 5.37
N CYS A 161 20.82 38.03 5.17
CA CYS A 161 22.11 37.35 5.07
C CYS A 161 21.94 35.93 4.51
N GLU A 162 22.72 35.63 3.47
CA GLU A 162 22.88 34.36 2.79
C GLU A 162 23.40 33.22 3.71
N ARG A 163 23.00 31.98 3.40
CA ARG A 163 23.96 30.92 3.04
C ARG A 163 23.27 29.63 2.57
N ASP A 164 23.30 29.44 1.26
CA ASP A 164 23.38 28.13 0.64
C ASP A 164 24.68 27.42 1.06
N LYS A 165 24.57 26.14 1.42
CA LYS A 165 25.73 25.25 1.43
C LYS A 165 25.32 23.82 1.07
N LYS A 166 25.21 23.57 -0.23
CA LYS A 166 25.53 22.28 -0.83
C LYS A 166 27.04 22.23 -1.03
N THR A 167 27.71 21.28 -0.40
CA THR A 167 29.00 20.69 -0.79
C THR A 167 29.27 19.60 0.23
N SER A 168 29.73 18.40 -0.08
CA SER A 168 30.32 17.84 -1.29
C SER A 168 30.70 16.41 -0.91
N LEU A 169 30.87 15.51 -1.88
CA LEU A 169 32.09 14.74 -2.05
C LEU A 169 32.05 14.14 -3.44
N ALA A 170 33.09 14.46 -4.20
CA ALA A 170 33.32 14.13 -5.58
C ALA A 170 34.58 13.23 -5.67
N GLU A 171 34.55 12.31 -6.64
CA GLU A 171 35.66 11.89 -7.51
C GLU A 171 36.84 11.14 -6.85
N ASP A 172 37.36 10.06 -7.42
CA ASP A 172 38.11 9.94 -8.70
C ASP A 172 38.31 8.41 -8.92
N SER A 173 38.33 7.74 -10.08
CA SER A 173 39.29 7.87 -11.18
C SER A 173 39.05 6.79 -12.26
N SER A 174 38.99 7.21 -13.52
CA SER A 174 39.85 6.77 -14.64
C SER A 174 40.07 5.29 -15.04
N LYS A 175 39.74 5.02 -16.32
CA LYS A 175 40.49 4.29 -17.40
C LYS A 175 40.14 2.83 -17.80
N LYS A 176 39.77 2.74 -19.10
CA LYS A 176 40.13 1.75 -20.16
C LYS A 176 39.35 0.41 -20.28
N ARG A 177 38.42 0.35 -21.25
CA ARG A 177 38.25 -0.77 -22.22
C ARG A 177 38.86 -0.31 -23.55
N LYS A 178 40.03 -0.82 -23.95
CA LYS A 178 40.28 -2.01 -24.79
C LYS A 178 39.66 -1.88 -26.20
N LYS A 179 40.57 -1.60 -27.14
CA LYS A 179 40.45 -1.92 -28.57
C LYS A 179 40.60 -3.43 -28.76
#